data_AF-A0A4Z0HDM7-F1
#
_entry.id   AF-A0A4Z0HDM7-F1
#
_cell.length_a   1.000
_cell.length_b   1.000
_cell.length_c   1.000
_cell.angle_alpha   90.00
_cell.angle_beta   90.00
_cell.angle_gamma   90.00
#
_symmetry.space_group_name_H-M   'P 1'
#
loop_
_entity.id
_entity.type
_entity.pdbx_description
1 polymer ?
#
loop_
_entity_poly.entity_id
_entity_poly.type
_entity_poly.pdbx_seq_one_letter_code
_entity_poly.pdbx_strand_id
1 'polypeptide(L)'
;MAFFGNAHSIDSGKAQQEYARLLGQDERVHAAYLLIRDTILFTDRRLILVDKQGITGKKVEYHSIPYRSITHFAVETAGHFDLDAELKIWVSGNSMPIEKTFTKGVDIYEVQAILTQFVAK
;
A
#
# COMPACT_ATOMS: atom_id res chain seq x y z
N MET A 1 17.40 16.88 -9.57
CA MET A 1 16.95 16.12 -10.76
C MET A 1 17.07 14.65 -10.44
N ALA A 2 15.99 14.02 -10.00
CA ALA A 2 15.92 12.56 -9.84
C ALA A 2 14.49 12.14 -10.17
N PHE A 3 14.24 11.92 -11.46
CA PHE A 3 13.07 11.19 -11.94
C PHE A 3 13.40 9.69 -11.81
N PHE A 4 13.26 9.15 -10.60
CA PHE A 4 13.10 7.71 -10.41
C PHE A 4 11.59 7.46 -10.27
N GLY A 5 10.87 7.61 -11.38
CA GLY A 5 9.49 7.16 -11.44
C GLY A 5 9.50 5.65 -11.62
N ASN A 6 9.50 4.89 -10.51
CA ASN A 6 9.00 3.52 -10.56
C ASN A 6 7.59 3.60 -11.15
N ALA A 7 7.32 2.88 -12.25
CA ALA A 7 6.13 3.07 -13.10
C ALA A 7 4.78 2.93 -12.36
N HIS A 8 4.82 2.48 -11.11
CA HIS A 8 3.68 2.22 -10.25
C HIS A 8 3.68 3.04 -8.94
N SER A 9 4.69 3.88 -8.71
CA SER A 9 4.63 4.91 -7.65
C SER A 9 3.74 6.06 -8.14
N ILE A 10 2.73 6.40 -7.34
CA ILE A 10 1.90 7.58 -7.58
C ILE A 10 2.59 8.75 -6.88
N ASP A 11 2.74 9.86 -7.58
CA ASP A 11 3.22 11.11 -6.99
C ASP A 11 2.41 11.44 -5.73
N SER A 12 3.08 11.62 -4.60
CA SER A 12 2.41 11.81 -3.31
C SER A 12 1.56 13.08 -3.28
N GLY A 13 1.94 14.13 -4.03
CA GLY A 13 1.14 15.35 -4.20
C GLY A 13 -0.15 15.10 -4.99
N LYS A 14 -0.08 14.32 -6.07
CA LYS A 14 -1.26 13.87 -6.82
C LYS A 14 -2.16 12.98 -5.96
N ALA A 15 -1.59 12.01 -5.26
CA ALA A 15 -2.34 11.13 -4.36
C ALA A 15 -3.01 11.93 -3.22
N GLN A 16 -2.31 12.92 -2.65
CA GLN A 16 -2.88 13.83 -1.64
C GLN A 16 -4.15 14.53 -2.16
N GLN A 17 -4.13 15.00 -3.41
CA GLN A 17 -5.28 15.67 -4.02
C GLN A 17 -6.41 14.70 -4.35
N GLU A 18 -6.08 13.56 -4.98
CA GLU A 18 -7.05 12.54 -5.40
C GLU A 18 -7.81 11.95 -4.22
N TYR A 19 -7.10 11.63 -3.14
CA TYR A 19 -7.66 10.99 -1.95
C TYR A 19 -7.98 11.97 -0.81
N ALA A 20 -7.93 13.30 -1.05
CA ALA A 20 -8.12 14.34 -0.03
C ALA A 20 -9.37 14.14 0.84
N ARG A 21 -10.47 13.64 0.26
CA ARG A 21 -11.74 13.40 0.97
C ARG A 21 -11.67 12.26 1.99
N LEU A 22 -10.68 11.38 1.89
CA LEU A 22 -10.46 10.25 2.81
C LEU A 22 -9.55 10.62 3.97
N LEU A 23 -8.76 11.68 3.81
CA LEU A 23 -7.73 12.11 4.74
C LEU A 23 -8.37 12.90 5.89
N GLY A 24 -7.89 12.65 7.10
CA GLY A 24 -8.19 13.49 8.25
C GLY A 24 -7.57 14.87 8.09
N GLN A 25 -7.98 15.81 8.94
CA GLN A 25 -7.37 17.14 9.00
C GLN A 25 -5.85 17.02 9.18
N ASP A 26 -5.09 17.65 8.29
CA ASP A 26 -3.62 17.65 8.24
C ASP A 26 -2.96 16.26 8.07
N GLU A 27 -3.72 15.22 7.72
CA GLU A 27 -3.16 13.91 7.36
C GLU A 27 -2.45 14.02 6.00
N ARG A 28 -1.20 13.55 5.93
CA ARG A 28 -0.32 13.69 4.76
C ARG A 28 0.00 12.34 4.17
N VAL A 29 -0.18 12.20 2.86
CA VAL A 29 0.29 11.06 2.08
C VAL A 29 1.82 11.14 1.98
N HIS A 30 2.49 10.12 2.48
CA HIS A 30 3.93 9.94 2.40
C HIS A 30 4.34 9.25 1.10
N ALA A 31 3.66 8.14 0.77
CA ALA A 31 3.89 7.36 -0.43
C ALA A 31 2.59 6.73 -0.91
N ALA A 32 2.51 6.44 -2.21
CA ALA A 32 1.35 5.85 -2.82
C ALA A 32 1.78 4.89 -3.93
N TYR A 33 1.22 3.68 -3.95
CA TYR A 33 1.56 2.65 -4.93
C TYR A 33 0.30 2.12 -5.61
N LEU A 34 0.35 2.07 -6.94
CA LEU A 34 -0.67 1.44 -7.77
C LEU A 34 -0.26 -0.01 -8.02
N LEU A 35 -1.02 -0.95 -7.50
CA LEU A 35 -0.88 -2.37 -7.82
C LEU A 35 -1.66 -2.68 -9.11
N ILE A 36 -2.01 -3.94 -9.35
CA ILE A 36 -2.76 -4.35 -10.56
C ILE A 36 -4.11 -3.62 -10.64
N ARG A 37 -4.89 -3.64 -9.56
CA ARG A 37 -6.22 -3.00 -9.47
C ARG A 37 -6.38 -2.08 -8.28
N ASP A 38 -5.51 -2.23 -7.30
CA ASP A 38 -5.62 -1.61 -5.99
C ASP A 38 -4.64 -0.46 -5.85
N THR A 39 -4.93 0.45 -4.93
CA THR A 39 -3.99 1.48 -4.50
C THR A 39 -3.65 1.27 -3.03
N ILE A 40 -2.36 1.35 -2.69
CA ILE A 40 -1.90 1.41 -1.30
C ILE A 40 -1.39 2.82 -1.02
N LEU A 41 -1.93 3.46 0.01
CA LEU A 41 -1.52 4.78 0.47
C LEU A 41 -0.88 4.66 1.85
N PHE A 42 0.34 5.17 1.97
CA PHE A 42 1.03 5.38 3.23
C PHE A 42 0.81 6.81 3.66
N THR A 43 0.12 7.05 4.77
CA THR A 43 0.01 8.38 5.37
C THR A 43 0.94 8.52 6.56
N ASP A 44 0.98 9.68 7.19
CA ASP A 44 1.64 9.86 8.48
C ASP A 44 0.91 9.18 9.66
N ARG A 45 -0.29 8.61 9.44
CA ARG A 45 -1.15 8.04 10.48
C ARG A 45 -1.51 6.56 10.29
N ARG A 46 -1.72 6.13 9.04
CA ARG A 46 -2.27 4.80 8.72
C ARG A 46 -1.92 4.38 7.30
N LEU A 47 -2.02 3.08 7.07
CA LEU A 47 -2.11 2.51 5.74
C LEU A 47 -3.57 2.60 5.26
N ILE A 48 -3.79 2.99 4.01
CA ILE A 48 -5.11 2.94 3.38
C ILE A 48 -5.01 2.03 2.15
N LEU A 49 -5.81 0.97 2.12
CA LEU A 49 -5.96 0.09 0.97
C LEU A 49 -7.22 0.48 0.22
N VAL A 50 -7.08 0.78 -1.07
CA VAL A 50 -8.18 1.12 -1.96
C VAL A 50 -8.36 -0.02 -2.95
N ASP A 51 -9.44 -0.79 -2.79
CA ASP A 51 -9.70 -2.00 -3.56
C ASP A 51 -10.90 -1.78 -4.49
N LYS A 52 -10.71 -1.99 -5.79
CA LYS A 52 -11.76 -1.87 -6.81
C LYS A 52 -12.39 -3.24 -7.05
N GLN A 53 -13.56 -3.44 -6.46
CA GLN A 53 -14.29 -4.71 -6.47
C GLN A 53 -15.27 -4.85 -7.64
N GLY A 54 -15.47 -6.11 -8.04
CA GLY A 54 -16.46 -6.52 -9.04
C GLY A 54 -16.00 -6.32 -10.49
N ILE A 55 -16.79 -6.86 -11.42
CA ILE A 55 -16.46 -6.87 -12.86
C ILE A 55 -16.41 -5.44 -13.44
N THR A 56 -17.27 -4.54 -12.93
CA THR A 56 -17.36 -3.16 -13.40
C THR A 56 -16.39 -2.21 -12.71
N GLY A 57 -15.71 -2.64 -11.63
CA GLY A 57 -14.84 -1.80 -10.81
C GLY A 57 -15.51 -0.61 -10.13
N LYS A 58 -16.85 -0.54 -10.14
CA LYS A 58 -17.61 0.59 -9.56
C LYS A 58 -17.70 0.54 -8.04
N LYS A 59 -17.61 -0.65 -7.46
CA LYS A 59 -17.58 -0.80 -6.00
C LYS A 59 -16.15 -0.60 -5.55
N VAL A 60 -15.93 0.34 -4.64
CA VAL A 60 -14.61 0.62 -4.08
C VAL A 60 -14.67 0.44 -2.58
N GLU A 61 -13.76 -0.37 -2.04
CA GLU A 61 -13.54 -0.50 -0.61
C GLU A 61 -12.33 0.36 -0.20
N TYR A 62 -12.47 1.11 0.89
CA TYR A 62 -11.41 1.92 1.48
C TYR A 62 -11.10 1.39 2.88
N HIS A 63 -10.09 0.54 3.00
CA HIS A 63 -9.72 -0.10 4.25
C HIS A 63 -8.60 0.68 4.93
N SER A 64 -8.90 1.31 6.07
CA SER A 64 -7.95 2.06 6.89
C SER A 64 -7.34 1.20 8.00
N ILE A 65 -6.02 1.06 8.01
CA ILE A 65 -5.27 0.25 8.99
C ILE A 65 -4.31 1.16 9.75
N PRO A 66 -4.62 1.56 11.00
CA PRO A 66 -3.69 2.29 11.85
C PRO A 66 -2.38 1.51 12.02
N TYR A 67 -1.22 2.17 11.89
CA TYR A 67 0.07 1.47 11.98
C TYR A 67 0.25 0.69 13.30
N ARG A 68 -0.22 1.25 14.41
CA ARG A 68 -0.22 0.59 15.74
C ARG A 68 -0.99 -0.74 15.82
N SER A 69 -1.88 -0.99 14.85
CA SER A 69 -2.67 -2.22 14.80
C SER A 69 -2.02 -3.32 13.97
N ILE A 70 -0.97 -3.00 13.22
CA ILE A 70 -0.19 -3.98 12.46
C ILE A 70 0.73 -4.68 13.47
N THR A 71 0.53 -5.98 13.65
CA THR A 71 1.30 -6.78 14.61
C THR A 71 2.60 -7.30 14.01
N HIS A 72 2.55 -7.68 12.73
CA HIS A 72 3.71 -8.08 11.93
C HIS A 72 3.33 -8.04 10.45
N PHE A 73 4.35 -8.10 9.60
CA PHE A 73 4.20 -8.20 8.14
C PHE A 73 5.29 -9.08 7.56
N ALA A 74 5.05 -9.61 6.37
CA ALA A 74 6.01 -10.41 5.61
C ALA A 74 5.95 -10.04 4.13
N VAL A 75 7.08 -10.18 3.46
CA VAL A 75 7.18 -10.07 2.00
C VAL A 75 7.65 -11.42 1.48
N GLU A 76 6.90 -11.96 0.53
CA GLU A 76 7.23 -13.18 -0.18
C GLU A 76 7.53 -12.83 -1.63
N THR A 77 8.78 -12.98 -2.03
CA THR A 77 9.20 -12.75 -3.42
C THR A 77 9.05 -14.03 -4.20
N ALA A 78 8.47 -13.95 -5.39
CA ALA A 78 8.62 -14.97 -6.40
C ALA A 78 10.10 -15.37 -6.64
N GLY A 79 10.34 -16.65 -6.90
CA GLY A 79 11.64 -17.14 -7.37
C GLY A 79 12.01 -16.54 -8.74
N HIS A 80 13.19 -16.88 -9.27
CA HIS A 80 13.79 -16.24 -10.46
C HIS A 80 12.90 -16.14 -11.73
N PHE A 81 11.81 -16.90 -11.83
CA PHE A 81 10.92 -16.94 -12.98
C PHE A 81 9.55 -16.30 -12.77
N ASP A 82 9.15 -16.06 -11.53
CA ASP A 82 7.79 -15.58 -11.24
C ASP A 82 7.85 -14.06 -10.98
N LEU A 83 6.86 -13.33 -11.52
CA LEU A 83 6.95 -11.86 -11.67
C LEU A 83 6.33 -11.11 -10.49
N ASP A 84 5.71 -11.85 -9.59
CA ASP A 84 4.80 -11.31 -8.60
C ASP A 84 5.39 -11.47 -7.19
N ALA A 85 5.38 -10.39 -6.42
CA ALA A 85 5.71 -10.41 -5.00
C ALA A 85 4.44 -10.25 -4.18
N GLU A 86 4.38 -10.87 -3.01
CA GLU A 86 3.24 -10.83 -2.13
C GLU A 86 3.60 -10.14 -0.81
N LEU A 87 2.79 -9.16 -0.44
CA LEU A 87 2.84 -8.52 0.87
C LEU A 87 1.74 -9.10 1.76
N LYS A 88 2.12 -9.55 2.95
CA LYS A 88 1.21 -10.08 3.97
C LYS A 88 1.25 -9.17 5.19
N ILE A 89 0.09 -8.65 5.61
CA ILE A 89 -0.03 -7.74 6.76
C ILE A 89 -0.98 -8.35 7.79
N TRP A 90 -0.49 -8.59 9.00
CA TRP A 90 -1.33 -9.05 10.11
C TRP A 90 -1.79 -7.87 10.94
N VAL A 91 -3.09 -7.83 11.18
CA VAL A 91 -3.75 -6.81 12.00
C VAL A 91 -4.23 -7.47 13.29
N SER A 92 -4.05 -6.78 14.41
CA SER A 92 -4.49 -7.24 15.73
C SER A 92 -5.95 -7.68 15.70
N GLY A 93 -6.24 -8.89 16.17
CA GLY A 93 -7.57 -9.49 16.18
C GLY A 93 -7.93 -10.30 14.94
N ASN A 94 -7.13 -10.26 13.87
CA ASN A 94 -7.32 -11.09 12.69
C ASN A 94 -6.31 -12.26 12.68
N SER A 95 -6.81 -13.47 12.45
CA SER A 95 -5.98 -14.68 12.34
C SER A 95 -5.32 -14.83 10.97
N MET A 96 -5.92 -14.27 9.93
CA MET A 96 -5.41 -14.30 8.56
C MET A 96 -4.84 -12.93 8.16
N PRO A 97 -3.73 -12.89 7.39
CA PRO A 97 -3.18 -11.66 6.88
C PRO A 97 -4.09 -11.03 5.82
N ILE A 98 -3.91 -9.73 5.62
CA ILE A 98 -4.33 -9.06 4.40
C ILE A 98 -3.20 -9.25 3.38
N GLU A 99 -3.54 -9.83 2.23
CA GLU A 99 -2.58 -10.18 1.17
C GLU A 99 -2.74 -9.22 0.00
N LYS A 100 -1.62 -8.69 -0.51
CA LYS A 100 -1.58 -7.82 -1.69
C LYS A 100 -0.45 -8.24 -2.63
N THR A 101 -0.82 -8.50 -3.87
CA THR A 101 0.10 -8.92 -4.94
C THR A 101 0.63 -7.71 -5.70
N PHE A 102 1.95 -7.63 -5.79
CA PHE A 102 2.71 -6.62 -6.52
C PHE A 102 3.29 -7.25 -7.77
N THR A 103 3.18 -6.56 -8.90
CA THR A 103 3.85 -6.96 -10.14
C THR A 103 5.24 -6.34 -10.22
N LYS A 104 6.07 -6.82 -11.15
CA LYS A 104 7.44 -6.35 -11.44
C LYS A 104 7.70 -4.84 -11.50
N GLY A 105 6.67 -4.01 -11.62
CA GLY A 105 6.82 -2.56 -11.72
C GLY A 105 6.81 -1.81 -10.38
N VAL A 106 6.54 -2.49 -9.26
CA VAL A 106 6.66 -1.92 -7.91
C VAL A 106 7.87 -2.55 -7.22
N ASP A 107 8.74 -1.70 -6.66
CA ASP A 107 9.81 -2.16 -5.79
C ASP A 107 9.22 -2.59 -4.43
N ILE A 108 9.03 -3.90 -4.25
CA ILE A 108 8.49 -4.46 -3.01
C ILE A 108 9.43 -4.22 -1.81
N TYR A 109 10.73 -4.07 -2.04
CA TYR A 109 11.69 -3.78 -0.97
C TYR A 109 11.52 -2.34 -0.47
N GLU A 110 11.21 -1.40 -1.36
CA GLU A 110 10.85 -0.02 -0.99
C GLU A 110 9.60 -0.01 -0.11
N VAL A 111 8.55 -0.74 -0.52
CA VAL A 111 7.31 -0.90 0.25
C VAL A 111 7.59 -1.48 1.65
N GLN A 112 8.45 -2.50 1.73
CA GLN A 112 8.86 -3.11 3.00
C GLN A 112 9.61 -2.11 3.90
N ALA A 113 10.52 -1.32 3.33
CA ALA A 113 11.28 -0.31 4.06
C ALA A 113 10.35 0.78 4.63
N ILE A 114 9.39 1.24 3.84
CA ILE A 114 8.39 2.22 4.29
C ILE A 114 7.49 1.65 5.38
N LEU A 115 7.00 0.41 5.24
CA LEU A 115 6.24 -0.25 6.31
C LEU A 115 7.04 -0.29 7.61
N THR A 116 8.33 -0.64 7.54
CA THR A 116 9.22 -0.68 8.70
C THR A 116 9.29 0.69 9.38
N GLN A 117 9.43 1.78 8.62
CA GLN A 117 9.47 3.14 9.14
C GLN A 117 8.24 3.51 9.98
N PHE A 118 7.07 2.97 9.67
CA PHE A 118 5.82 3.31 10.37
C PHE A 118 5.39 2.30 11.44
N VAL A 119 5.67 1.01 11.23
CA VAL A 119 5.21 -0.09 12.09
C VAL A 119 6.22 -0.44 13.19
N ALA A 120 7.52 -0.44 12.88
CA ALA A 120 8.57 -0.89 13.80
C ALA A 120 9.22 0.27 14.59
N LYS A 121 8.44 1.30 14.94
CA LYS A 121 8.91 2.46 15.71
C LYS A 121 9.09 2.16 17.19
#